data_AF-W7DKB7-F1
#
_entry.id   AF-W7DKB7-F1
#
_cell.length_a   1.000
_cell.length_b   1.000
_cell.length_c   1.000
_cell.angle_alpha   90.00
_cell.angle_beta   90.00
_cell.angle_gamma   90.00
#
_symmetry.space_group_name_H-M   'P 1'
#
loop_
_entity.id
_entity.type
_entity.pdbx_description
1 polymer ?
#
loop_
_entity_poly.entity_id
_entity_poly.type
_entity_poly.pdbx_seq_one_letter_code
_entity_poly.pdbx_strand_id
1 'polypeptide(L)' 'MNFVKHLFVTPRGYIIGLKEGESSNHLRDVYINDTVRKQLDHFDSLTLLENQIIGYKKLSDEEEKQLLARWQTEYFTTS' A
#
# COMPACT_ATOMS: atom_id res chain seq x y z
N MET A 1 17.71 5.73 -9.63
CA MET A 1 17.09 4.47 -9.17
C MET A 1 15.64 4.47 -9.64
N ASN A 2 15.18 3.41 -10.30
CA ASN A 2 13.81 3.33 -10.82
C ASN A 2 12.93 2.69 -9.75
N PHE A 3 12.03 3.49 -9.17
CA PHE A 3 11.03 3.01 -8.23
C PHE A 3 9.76 2.61 -8.98
N VAL A 4 9.12 1.52 -8.54
CA VAL A 4 7.85 1.05 -9.10
C VAL A 4 6.84 0.92 -7.98
N LYS A 5 5.68 1.55 -8.15
CA LYS A 5 4.58 1.48 -7.19
C LYS A 5 3.91 0.11 -7.24
N HIS A 6 3.66 -0.44 -6.06
CA HIS A 6 3.01 -1.72 -5.90
C HIS A 6 1.90 -1.63 -4.87
N LEU A 7 0.79 -2.29 -5.16
CA LEU A 7 -0.21 -2.72 -4.20
C LEU A 7 0.14 -4.13 -3.76
N PHE A 8 0.27 -4.34 -2.46
CA PHE A 8 0.41 -5.64 -1.82
C PHE A 8 -0.88 -5.95 -1.06
N VAL A 9 -1.37 -7.18 -1.24
CA VAL A 9 -2.54 -7.71 -0.56
C VAL A 9 -2.05 -8.57 0.59
N THR A 10 -2.54 -8.29 1.80
CA THR A 10 -2.23 -9.03 3.02
C THR A 10 -3.52 -9.59 3.63
N PRO A 11 -3.45 -10.53 4.59
CA PRO A 11 -4.64 -11.01 5.28
C PRO A 11 -5.44 -9.92 6.01
N ARG A 12 -4.80 -8.80 6.36
CA ARG A 12 -5.39 -7.71 7.17
C ARG A 12 -5.81 -6.49 6.36
N GLY A 13 -5.53 -6.46 5.06
CA GLY A 13 -5.78 -5.31 4.22
C GLY A 13 -4.72 -5.11 3.15
N TYR A 14 -4.40 -3.85 2.86
CA TYR A 14 -3.62 -3.48 1.69
C TYR A 14 -2.44 -2.59 2.05
N ILE A 15 -1.35 -2.73 1.31
CA ILE A 15 -0.16 -1.89 1.45
C ILE A 15 0.19 -1.35 0.07
N ILE A 16 0.30 -0.03 -0.06
CA ILE A 16 0.88 0.61 -1.24
C ILE A 16 2.28 1.07 -0.88
N GLY A 17 3.26 0.88 -1.76
CA GLY A 17 4.57 1.49 -1.58
C GLY A 17 5.45 1.46 -2.83
N LEU A 18 6.50 2.27 -2.78
CA LEU A 18 7.54 2.37 -3.80
C LEU A 18 8.59 1.29 -3.58
N LYS A 19 8.67 0.34 -4.52
CA LYS A 19 9.65 -0.74 -4.51
C LYS A 19 10.87 -0.37 -5.36
N GLU A 20 12.06 -0.52 -4.80
CA GLU A 20 13.33 -0.32 -5.51
C GLU A 20 13.78 -1.62 -6.18
N GLY A 21 13.30 -1.87 -7.41
CA GLY A 21 13.58 -3.11 -8.14
C GLY A 21 12.74 -4.32 -7.68
N GLU A 22 12.74 -5.39 -8.48
CA GLU A 22 11.85 -6.55 -8.28
C GLU A 22 12.22 -7.42 -7.06
N SER A 23 13.46 -7.37 -6.59
CA SER A 23 13.94 -8.20 -5.48
C SER A 23 13.99 -7.47 -4.13
N SER A 24 13.64 -6.18 -4.08
CA SER A 24 13.67 -5.42 -2.83
C SER A 24 12.39 -5.65 -2.02
N ASN A 25 12.55 -6.11 -0.79
CA ASN A 25 11.47 -6.18 0.19
C ASN A 25 11.33 -4.89 1.01
N HIS A 26 12.15 -3.89 0.69
CA HIS A 26 12.10 -2.57 1.31
C HIS A 26 11.30 -1.61 0.42
N LEU A 27 10.28 -1.00 1.02
CA LEU A 27 9.41 -0.01 0.41
C LEU A 27 9.67 1.37 1.00
N ARG A 28 9.47 2.40 0.16
CA ARG A 28 9.38 3.81 0.56
C ARG A 28 7.99 4.34 0.29
N ASP A 29 7.64 5.45 0.93
CA ASP A 29 6.36 6.15 0.73
C ASP A 29 5.17 5.18 0.84
N VAL A 30 4.97 4.66 2.05
CA VAL A 30 4.15 3.48 2.29
C VAL A 30 2.82 3.87 2.90
N TYR A 31 1.73 3.48 2.24
CA TYR A 31 0.38 3.61 2.76
C TYR A 31 -0.14 2.24 3.18
N ILE A 32 -0.59 2.11 4.43
CA ILE A 32 -1.21 0.88 4.94
C ILE A 32 -2.68 1.15 5.18
N ASN A 33 -3.52 0.42 4.46
CA ASN A 33 -4.94 0.33 4.74
C ASN A 33 -5.22 -0.92 5.59
N ASP A 34 -5.42 -0.75 6.90
CA ASP A 34 -5.96 -1.79 7.78
C ASP A 34 -7.49 -1.80 7.67
N THR A 35 -8.02 -2.78 6.94
CA THR A 35 -9.45 -2.87 6.66
C THR A 35 -10.26 -3.32 7.89
N VAL A 36 -9.60 -3.95 8.87
CA VAL A 36 -10.23 -4.40 10.13
C VAL A 36 -10.44 -3.20 11.05
N ARG A 37 -9.42 -2.33 11.15
CA ARG A 37 -9.47 -1.11 11.98
C ARG A 37 -10.10 0.08 11.25
N LYS A 38 -10.32 -0.04 9.93
CA LYS A 38 -10.77 1.07 9.06
C LYS A 38 -9.85 2.28 9.19
N GLN A 39 -8.55 2.02 9.11
CA GLN A 39 -7.51 3.02 9.33
C GLN A 39 -6.55 3.04 8.15
N LEU A 40 -6.19 4.25 7.73
CA LEU A 40 -5.16 4.50 6.73
C LEU A 40 -3.97 5.19 7.40
N ASP A 41 -2.84 4.50 7.46
CA ASP A 41 -1.58 5.03 8.00
C ASP A 41 -0.58 5.27 6.87
N HIS A 42 0.32 6.24 7.09
CA HIS A 42 1.42 6.57 6.17
C HIS A 42 2.76 6.48 6.90
N PHE A 43 3.74 5.87 6.24
CA PHE A 43 5.09 5.65 6.75
C PHE A 43 6.13 6.01 5.68
N ASP A 44 7.25 6.61 6.10
CA ASP A 44 8.34 6.92 5.17
C ASP A 44 8.95 5.68 4.51
N SER A 45 9.02 4.57 5.26
CA SER A 45 9.52 3.30 4.77
C SER A 45 8.99 2.11 5.56
N LEU A 46 8.98 0.95 4.91
CA LEU A 46 8.57 -0.32 5.52
C LEU A 46 9.36 -1.47 4.89
N THR A 47 9.75 -2.45 5.70
CA THR A 47 10.26 -3.73 5.17
C THR A 47 9.13 -4.75 5.23
N LEU A 48 8.75 -5.28 4.07
CA LEU A 48 7.75 -6.33 3.94
C LEU A 48 8.37 -7.70 4.17
N LEU A 49 7.65 -8.56 4.88
CA LEU A 49 7.96 -9.97 4.95
C LEU A 49 7.14 -10.70 3.87
N GLU A 50 7.80 -11.42 2.97
CA GLU A 50 7.13 -12.08 1.83
C GLU A 50 6.03 -13.06 2.27
N ASN A 51 6.19 -13.69 3.43
CA ASN A 51 5.20 -14.60 4.01
C ASN A 51 3.90 -13.92 4.46
N GLN A 52 3.84 -12.59 4.47
CA GLN A 52 2.64 -11.81 4.79
C GLN A 52 1.88 -11.34 3.54
N ILE A 53 2.43 -11.57 2.34
CA ILE A 53 1.87 -11.12 1.07
C ILE A 53 1.10 -12.27 0.43
N ILE A 54 -0.20 -12.07 0.21
CA ILE A 54 -1.08 -13.03 -0.50
C ILE A 54 -1.00 -12.79 -2.01
N GLY A 55 -0.79 -11.54 -2.43
CA GLY A 55 -0.66 -11.17 -3.83
C GLY A 55 -0.16 -9.74 -3.99
N TYR A 56 0.19 -9.38 -5.21
CA TYR A 56 0.63 -8.02 -5.53
C TYR A 56 0.20 -7.60 -6.93
N LYS A 57 0.12 -6.28 -7.14
CA LYS A 57 -0.18 -5.65 -8.43
C LYS A 57 0.69 -4.39 -8.58
N LYS A 58 1.29 -4.19 -9.76
CA LYS A 58 1.93 -2.91 -10.11
C LYS A 58 0.87 -1.83 -10.29
N LEU A 59 1.13 -0.64 -9.75
CA LEU A 59 0.24 0.50 -9.89
C LEU A 59 0.87 1.56 -10.80
N SER A 60 0.02 2.20 -11.59
CA SER A 60 0.28 3.54 -12.11
C SER A 60 0.01 4.61 -11.05
N ASP A 61 0.54 5.81 -11.26
CA ASP A 61 0.30 6.96 -10.36
C ASP A 61 -1.18 7.31 -10.25
N GLU A 62 -1.95 7.12 -11.32
CA GLU A 62 -3.38 7.40 -11.33
C GLU A 62 -4.16 6.36 -10.52
N GLU A 63 -3.84 5.07 -10.67
CA GLU A 63 -4.48 4.01 -9.90
C GLU A 63 -4.21 4.14 -8.40
N GLU A 64 -2.99 4.51 -8.00
CA GLU A 64 -2.66 4.80 -6.60
C GLU A 64 -3.54 5.92 -6.05
N LYS A 65 -3.58 7.08 -6.72
CA LYS A 65 -4.35 8.24 -6.26
C LYS A 65 -5.82 7.90 -6.09
N GLN A 66 -6.40 7.17 -7.05
CA GLN A 66 -7.79 6.72 -6.98
C GLN A 66 -8.03 5.76 -5.82
N LEU A 67 -7.11 4.82 -5.55
CA LEU A 67 -7.20 3.90 -4.42
C LEU A 67 -7.13 4.63 -3.08
N LEU A 68 -6.16 5.54 -2.92
CA LEU A 68 -6.00 6.32 -1.69
C LEU A 68 -7.21 7.22 -1.43
N ALA A 69 -7.70 7.94 -2.45
CA ALA A 69 -8.89 8.78 -2.34
C ALA A 69 -10.12 7.96 -1.96
N ARG A 70 -10.27 6.75 -2.53
CA ARG A 70 -11.35 5.83 -2.18
C ARG A 70 -11.26 5.37 -0.72
N TRP A 71 -10.09 4.94 -0.25
CA TRP A 71 -9.90 4.51 1.14
C TRP A 71 -10.14 5.65 2.13
N GLN A 72 -9.68 6.86 1.81
CA GLN A 72 -9.97 8.04 2.61
C GLN A 72 -11.47 8.31 2.65
N THR A 73 -12.16 8.24 1.51
CA THR A 73 -13.63 8.41 1.50
C THR A 73 -14.32 7.35 2.35
N GLU A 74 -13.89 6.08 2.27
CA GLU A 74 -14.51 4.97 3.01
C GLU A 74 -14.38 5.10 4.54
N TYR A 75 -13.32 5.73 5.05
CA TYR A 75 -13.08 5.84 6.50
C TYR A 75 -13.39 7.21 7.10
N PHE A 76 -13.35 8.28 6.29
CA PHE A 76 -13.58 9.64 6.77
C PHE A 76 -15.00 10.17 6.49
N THR A 77 -15.86 9.45 5.75
CA THR A 77 -17.26 9.86 5.50
C THR A 77 -18.28 9.36 6.51
N THR A 78 -17.88 8.58 7.53
CA THR A 78 -18.74 8.30 8.69
C THR A 78 -18.59 9.42 9.73
N SER A 79 -19.27 10.54 9.49
CA SER A 79 -19.62 11.55 10.51
C SER A 79 -21.13 11.66 10.62
#